data_AF-A0A6M0HZ65-F1
#
_entry.id   AF-A0A6M0HZ65-F1
#
_cell.length_a   1.000
_cell.length_b   1.000
_cell.length_c   1.000
_cell.angle_alpha   90.00
_cell.angle_beta   90.00
_cell.angle_gamma   90.00
#
_symmetry.space_group_name_H-M   'P 1'
#
loop_
_entity.id
_entity.type
_entity.pdbx_description
1 polymer ?
#
loop_
_entity_poly.entity_id
_entity_poly.type
_entity_poly.pdbx_seq_one_letter_code
_entity_poly.pdbx_strand_id
1 'polypeptide(L)' 'TVRHRTVRTKGALSPITARLMVFKLVMAAAKSWRRLKGENQLPKVVAGVTFRDGTEVIARPDHRAA' A
#
# COMPACT_ATOMS: atom_id res chain seq x y z
N THR A 1 -4.49 1.54 47.73
CA THR A 1 -4.12 2.39 46.58
C THR A 1 -4.24 1.55 45.31
N VAL A 2 -4.93 2.07 44.28
CA VAL A 2 -5.15 1.32 43.02
C VAL A 2 -3.88 1.42 42.17
N ARG A 3 -3.27 0.28 41.84
CA ARG A 3 -2.11 0.22 40.93
C ARG A 3 -2.58 0.22 39.49
N HIS A 4 -2.31 1.29 38.76
CA HIS A 4 -2.46 1.30 37.32
C HIS A 4 -1.40 0.39 36.69
N ARG A 5 -1.81 -0.76 36.12
CA ARG A 5 -0.91 -1.69 35.43
C ARG A 5 -1.05 -1.49 33.93
N THR A 6 -0.01 -0.98 33.29
CA THR A 6 0.16 -1.13 31.83
C THR A 6 0.71 -2.52 31.56
N VAL A 7 -0.08 -3.38 30.92
CA VAL A 7 0.38 -4.69 30.46
C VAL A 7 1.26 -4.48 29.22
N ARG A 8 2.58 -4.51 29.40
CA ARG A 8 3.51 -4.60 28.26
C ARG A 8 3.67 -6.07 27.89
N THR A 9 3.58 -6.37 26.60
CA THR A 9 3.95 -7.69 26.09
C THR A 9 5.43 -7.96 26.40
N LYS A 10 5.76 -9.16 26.88
CA LYS A 10 7.14 -9.55 27.17
C LYS A 10 7.98 -9.42 25.89
N GLY A 11 9.11 -8.71 25.96
CA GLY A 11 9.98 -8.48 24.80
C GLY A 11 9.54 -7.36 23.86
N ALA A 12 8.57 -6.51 24.24
CA ALA A 12 8.19 -5.36 23.44
C ALA A 12 9.37 -4.40 23.21
N LEU A 13 9.62 -4.05 21.95
CA LEU A 13 10.66 -3.08 21.58
C LEU A 13 10.39 -1.72 22.22
N SER A 14 11.48 -0.97 22.46
CA SER A 14 11.35 0.45 22.77
C SER A 14 10.72 1.19 21.56
N PRO A 15 9.99 2.30 21.78
CA PRO A 15 9.43 3.08 20.67
C PRO A 15 10.46 3.54 19.64
N ILE A 16 11.70 3.83 20.08
CA ILE A 16 12.79 4.25 19.20
C ILE A 16 13.22 3.08 18.30
N THR A 17 13.49 1.92 18.91
CA THR A 17 13.90 0.71 18.17
C THR A 17 12.81 0.26 17.21
N ALA A 18 11.54 0.31 17.63
CA ALA A 18 10.41 -0.04 16.79
C ALA A 18 10.32 0.87 15.55
N ARG A 19 10.45 2.19 15.70
CA ARG A 19 10.45 3.12 14.56
C ARG A 19 11.60 2.86 13.60
N LEU A 20 12.81 2.62 14.12
CA LEU A 20 13.97 2.28 13.28
C LEU A 20 13.77 0.96 12.53
N MET A 21 13.18 -0.04 13.18
CA MET A 21 12.87 -1.33 12.57
C MET A 21 11.84 -1.16 11.44
N VAL A 22 10.75 -0.43 11.69
CA VAL A 22 9.73 -0.11 10.66
C VAL A 22 10.37 0.62 9.48
N PHE A 23 11.19 1.64 9.73
CA PHE A 23 11.88 2.38 8.68
C PHE A 23 12.76 1.46 7.82
N LYS A 24 13.58 0.61 8.44
CA LYS A 24 14.44 -0.34 7.72
C LYS A 24 13.63 -1.37 6.92
N LEU A 25 12.52 -1.86 7.47
CA LEU A 25 11.63 -2.79 6.78
C LEU A 25 10.99 -2.14 5.54
N VAL A 26 10.49 -0.92 5.66
CA VAL A 26 9.93 -0.16 4.54
C VAL A 26 11.00 0.09 3.47
N MET A 27 12.22 0.48 3.86
CA MET A 27 13.32 0.69 2.91
C MET A 27 13.75 -0.60 2.21
N ALA A 28 13.74 -1.74 2.90
CA ALA A 28 14.02 -3.04 2.30
C ALA A 28 12.93 -3.43 1.29
N ALA A 29 11.66 -3.25 1.65
CA ALA A 29 10.52 -3.52 0.77
C ALA A 29 10.48 -2.59 -0.44
N ALA A 30 10.82 -1.31 -0.28
CA ALA A 30 10.81 -0.33 -1.36
C ALA A 30 11.72 -0.71 -2.53
N LYS A 31 12.76 -1.54 -2.31
CA LYS A 31 13.63 -2.06 -3.38
C LYS A 31 12.89 -2.95 -4.39
N SER A 32 11.80 -3.60 -3.98
CA SER A 32 10.99 -4.43 -4.89
C SER A 32 9.92 -3.63 -5.64
N TRP A 33 9.68 -2.37 -5.25
CA TRP A 33 8.64 -1.53 -5.84
C TRP A 33 9.14 -0.91 -7.14
N ARG A 34 8.35 -1.05 -8.20
CA ARG A 34 8.59 -0.35 -9.47
C ARG A 34 7.87 0.99 -9.43
N ARG A 35 8.60 2.08 -9.73
CA ARG A 35 7.98 3.40 -9.89
C ARG A 35 6.92 3.35 -10.99
N LEU A 36 5.72 3.83 -10.67
CA LEU A 36 4.63 3.92 -11.62
C LEU A 36 5.00 4.91 -12.73
N LYS A 37 4.95 4.44 -13.98
CA LYS A 37 5.03 5.31 -15.16
C LYS A 37 3.60 5.79 -15.46
N GLY A 38 3.42 7.09 -15.67
CA GLY A 38 2.09 7.68 -15.89
C GLY A 38 1.36 8.01 -14.59
N GLU A 39 1.94 8.92 -13.79
CA GLU A 39 1.40 9.40 -12.50
C GLU A 39 -0.05 9.91 -12.63
N ASN A 40 -0.44 10.42 -13.81
CA ASN A 40 -1.82 10.83 -14.12
C ASN A 40 -2.86 9.69 -14.05
N GLN A 41 -2.44 8.42 -14.12
CA GLN A 41 -3.32 7.26 -13.98
C GLN A 41 -3.47 6.79 -12.53
N LEU A 42 -2.70 7.36 -11.60
CA LEU A 42 -2.72 6.99 -10.19
C LEU A 42 -4.13 7.09 -9.57
N PRO A 43 -4.93 8.15 -9.82
CA PRO A 43 -6.29 8.22 -9.29
C PRO A 43 -7.18 7.06 -9.74
N LYS A 44 -6.99 6.56 -10.98
CA LYS A 44 -7.75 5.43 -11.52
C LYS A 44 -7.34 4.10 -10.89
N VAL A 45 -6.04 3.92 -10.66
CA VAL A 45 -5.53 2.74 -9.93
C VAL A 45 -6.09 2.72 -8.51
N VAL A 46 -6.12 3.87 -7.82
CA VAL A 46 -6.70 4.00 -6.47
C VAL A 46 -8.21 3.72 -6.48
N ALA A 47 -8.91 4.12 -7.54
CA ALA A 47 -10.33 3.82 -7.75
C ALA A 47 -10.62 2.35 -8.11
N GLY A 48 -9.59 1.51 -8.27
CA GLY A 48 -9.73 0.08 -8.58
C GLY A 48 -9.95 -0.23 -10.07
N VAL A 49 -9.65 0.70 -10.97
CA VAL A 49 -9.75 0.49 -12.42
C VAL A 49 -8.76 -0.58 -12.87
N THR A 50 -9.23 -1.53 -13.68
CA THR A 50 -8.39 -2.62 -14.20
C THR A 50 -7.54 -2.15 -15.38
N PHE A 51 -6.23 -2.36 -15.28
CA PHE A 51 -5.28 -2.17 -16.36
C PHE A 51 -4.82 -3.54 -16.89
N ARG A 52 -4.71 -3.67 -18.21
CA ARG A 52 -4.06 -4.82 -18.87
C ARG A 52 -2.88 -4.29 -19.68
N ASP A 53 -1.68 -4.80 -19.40
CA ASP A 53 -0.43 -4.39 -20.06
C ASP A 53 -0.18 -2.86 -20.08
N GLY A 54 -0.68 -2.15 -19.05
CA GLY A 54 -0.53 -0.70 -18.91
C GLY A 54 -1.62 0.13 -19.60
N THR A 55 -2.60 -0.48 -20.25
CA THR A 55 -3.76 0.21 -20.83
C THR A 55 -5.02 -0.07 -20.02
N GLU A 56 -5.82 0.96 -19.76
CA GLU A 56 -7.10 0.83 -19.10
C GLU A 56 -8.06 -0.04 -19.92
N VAL A 57 -8.68 -1.04 -19.28
CA VAL A 57 -9.67 -1.90 -19.94
C VAL A 57 -11.01 -1.17 -19.96
N ILE A 58 -11.28 -0.46 -21.06
CA ILE A 58 -12.58 0.17 -21.30
C ILE A 58 -13.50 -0.89 -21.91
N ALA A 59 -14.57 -1.27 -21.20
CA ALA A 59 -15.63 -2.08 -21.80
C ALA A 59 -16.26 -1.27 -22.94
N ARG A 60 -16.01 -1.67 -24.20
CA ARG A 60 -16.72 -1.08 -25.33
C ARG A 60 -18.20 -1.45 -25.20
N PRO A 61 -19.13 -0.50 -25.34
CA PRO A 61 -20.53 -0.84 -25.49
C PRO A 61 -20.70 -1.66 -26.78
N ASP A 62 -21.45 -2.76 -26.68
CA ASP A 62 -21.81 -3.60 -27.81
C ASP A 62 -22.66 -2.78 -28.79
N HIS A 63 -22.03 -2.18 -29.80
CA HIS A 63 -22.75 -1.65 -30.96
C HIS A 63 -23.19 -2.82 -31.83
N ARG A 64 -24.25 -3.54 -31.40
CA ARG A 64 -25.04 -4.37 -32.32
C ARG A 64 -25.78 -3.41 -33.24
N ALA A 65 -25.20 -3.13 -34.40
CA ALA A 65 -25.94 -2.58 -35.53
C ALA A 65 -27.04 -3.59 -35.88
N ALA A 66 -28.30 -3.13 -35.78
CA ALA A 66 -29.48 -3.86 -36.22
C ALA A 66 -29.72 -3.58 -37.71
#